data_AF-A0A1Q3WYY0-F1
#
_entry.id   AF-A0A1Q3WYY0-F1
#
_cell.length_a   1.000
_cell.length_b   1.000
_cell.length_c   1.000
_cell.angle_alpha   90.00
_cell.angle_beta   90.00
_cell.angle_gamma   90.00
#
_symmetry.space_group_name_H-M   'P 1'
#
loop_
_entity.id
_entity.type
_entity.pdbx_description
1 polymer ?
#
loop_
_entity_poly.entity_id
_entity_poly.type
_entity_poly.pdbx_seq_one_letter_code
_entity_poly.pdbx_strand_id
1 'polypeptide(L)'
;MITNKLRGLFGVVLVLTLGVFACETSDIDRIFEGPYYVRFTKDSLTYKESYSQPINIEVHNAGPQLDQAITINYTVGGTAREGKEYYFSSKKGTVTIPAKSSKANIVLQLINNANNILESSTVTFTITSVQPSSLQVGFGSGENVIGKQFTLIIQDDCLLGGSYTGTQVFNTQTGPQTATISNVQITSTDCKNYVLSNWNIGLLSFDAIKPTLTFIDNGDNSLTVPTQNNAELGSTDTIKGTGAWNPKNRVITLSLQFTIKQSTGKDTTLNYVQTYTPQ
;
A
#
# COMPACT_ATOMS: atom_id res chain seq x y z
N MET A 1 -54.46 88.08 -26.32
CA MET A 1 -53.91 88.25 -27.68
C MET A 1 -52.47 88.71 -27.52
N ILE A 2 -51.52 88.04 -28.20
CA ILE A 2 -50.13 88.48 -28.47
C ILE A 2 -49.18 88.34 -27.26
N THR A 3 -48.46 87.20 -27.09
CA THR A 3 -47.13 86.82 -27.64
C THR A 3 -45.99 87.73 -27.14
N ASN A 4 -44.76 87.32 -26.81
CA ASN A 4 -43.98 86.11 -27.11
C ASN A 4 -42.71 86.08 -26.22
N LYS A 5 -42.24 84.86 -25.93
CA LYS A 5 -40.83 84.41 -25.81
C LYS A 5 -39.83 85.24 -24.99
N LEU A 6 -39.48 84.68 -23.81
CA LEU A 6 -38.20 84.88 -23.14
C LEU A 6 -37.18 83.84 -23.62
N ARG A 7 -35.97 84.28 -23.99
CA ARG A 7 -34.80 83.42 -24.22
C ARG A 7 -33.62 83.93 -23.39
N GLY A 8 -33.15 83.06 -22.50
CA GLY A 8 -31.74 82.88 -22.12
C GLY A 8 -31.21 83.71 -20.95
N LEU A 9 -30.76 83.05 -19.86
CA LEU A 9 -29.33 82.82 -19.63
C LEU A 9 -29.08 81.83 -18.47
N PHE A 10 -28.12 80.94 -18.72
CA PHE A 10 -27.23 80.15 -17.85
C PHE A 10 -27.40 80.17 -16.32
N GLY A 11 -27.43 78.96 -15.74
CA GLY A 11 -27.15 78.70 -14.34
C GLY A 11 -27.10 77.20 -14.05
N VAL A 12 -25.92 76.60 -14.23
CA VAL A 12 -25.61 75.20 -13.90
C VAL A 12 -25.66 75.05 -12.38
N VAL A 13 -26.56 74.21 -11.85
CA VAL A 13 -26.43 73.63 -10.51
C VAL A 13 -26.70 72.13 -10.61
N LEU A 14 -25.60 71.39 -10.51
CA LEU A 14 -25.49 69.94 -10.42
C LEU A 14 -26.18 69.46 -9.14
N VAL A 15 -27.39 68.90 -9.24
CA VAL A 15 -28.03 68.19 -8.13
C VAL A 15 -27.50 66.76 -8.13
N LEU A 16 -26.72 66.42 -7.12
CA LEU A 16 -26.27 65.06 -6.84
C LEU A 16 -27.50 64.14 -6.67
N THR A 17 -27.79 63.36 -7.70
CA THR A 17 -28.62 62.16 -7.57
C THR A 17 -27.80 61.12 -6.82
N LEU A 18 -28.08 60.94 -5.53
CA LEU A 18 -27.66 59.77 -4.77
C LEU A 18 -28.34 58.55 -5.39
N GLY A 19 -27.66 57.93 -6.34
CA GLY A 19 -28.03 56.63 -6.88
C GLY A 19 -27.96 55.61 -5.76
N VAL A 20 -29.13 55.11 -5.36
CA VAL A 20 -29.22 53.92 -4.52
C VAL A 20 -28.78 52.77 -5.42
N PHE A 21 -27.49 52.46 -5.41
CA PHE A 21 -27.00 51.18 -5.90
C PHE A 21 -27.59 50.13 -4.96
N ALA A 22 -28.75 49.60 -5.33
CA ALA A 22 -29.17 48.30 -4.86
C ALA A 22 -28.07 47.33 -5.32
N CYS A 23 -27.15 47.02 -4.41
CA CYS A 23 -26.27 45.89 -4.55
C CYS A 23 -27.19 44.67 -4.45
N GLU A 24 -27.73 44.21 -5.58
CA GLU A 24 -28.30 42.87 -5.65
C GLU A 24 -27.15 41.91 -5.33
N THR A 25 -27.06 41.52 -4.07
CA THR A 25 -26.30 40.35 -3.68
C THR A 25 -26.96 39.19 -4.41
N SER A 26 -26.39 38.79 -5.53
CA SER A 26 -26.71 37.51 -6.17
C SER A 26 -26.24 36.46 -5.19
N ASP A 27 -27.13 36.09 -4.27
CA ASP A 27 -26.97 34.98 -3.35
C ASP A 27 -27.08 33.73 -4.21
N ILE A 28 -25.99 33.38 -4.89
CA ILE A 28 -25.89 32.13 -5.63
C ILE A 28 -25.73 31.07 -4.54
N ASP A 29 -26.86 30.62 -4.01
CA ASP A 29 -26.94 29.48 -3.13
C ASP A 29 -26.51 28.25 -3.94
N ARG A 30 -25.20 27.96 -3.94
CA ARG A 30 -24.59 26.82 -4.64
C ARG A 30 -24.82 25.55 -3.82
N ILE A 31 -26.07 25.30 -3.44
CA ILE A 31 -26.45 24.06 -2.80
C ILE A 31 -26.35 22.98 -3.88
N PHE A 32 -25.54 21.97 -3.62
CA PHE A 32 -25.43 20.81 -4.50
C PHE A 32 -26.74 20.01 -4.39
N GLU A 33 -27.61 20.16 -5.38
CA GLU A 33 -28.92 19.49 -5.45
C GLU A 33 -28.84 18.03 -5.94
N GLY A 34 -27.62 17.46 -5.95
CA GLY A 34 -27.37 16.11 -6.40
C GLY A 34 -26.93 16.01 -7.87
N PRO A 35 -26.95 14.78 -8.43
CA PRO A 35 -27.45 13.55 -7.81
C PRO A 35 -26.66 13.14 -6.56
N TYR A 36 -27.37 12.87 -5.46
CA TYR A 36 -26.79 12.34 -4.23
C TYR A 36 -26.40 10.88 -4.40
N TYR A 37 -25.36 10.44 -3.71
CA TYR A 37 -24.78 9.13 -3.95
C TYR A 37 -24.25 8.46 -2.69
N VAL A 38 -24.07 7.14 -2.76
CA VAL A 38 -23.38 6.36 -1.74
C VAL A 38 -22.04 5.89 -2.29
N ARG A 39 -21.00 5.96 -1.47
CA ARG A 39 -19.66 5.46 -1.81
C ARG A 39 -18.96 4.84 -0.62
N PHE A 40 -17.88 4.11 -0.89
CA PHE A 40 -16.86 3.87 0.12
C PHE A 40 -16.18 5.20 0.52
N THR A 41 -15.89 5.37 1.80
CA THR A 41 -15.19 6.57 2.30
C THR A 41 -13.78 6.64 1.75
N LYS A 42 -13.07 5.50 1.74
CA LYS A 42 -11.72 5.34 1.18
C LYS A 42 -11.77 4.47 -0.07
N ASP A 43 -10.69 4.52 -0.84
CA ASP A 43 -10.42 3.63 -1.98
C ASP A 43 -9.66 2.38 -1.55
N SER A 44 -8.82 2.48 -0.52
CA SER A 44 -8.05 1.35 0.00
C SER A 44 -7.71 1.48 1.49
N LEU A 45 -7.36 0.32 2.08
CA LEU A 45 -6.68 0.21 3.36
C LEU A 45 -5.64 -0.90 3.26
N THR A 46 -4.54 -0.78 4.00
CA THR A 46 -3.53 -1.82 4.12
C THR A 46 -3.34 -2.19 5.57
N TYR A 47 -3.41 -3.48 5.86
CA TYR A 47 -3.12 -4.02 7.18
C TYR A 47 -2.23 -5.25 7.03
N LYS A 48 -1.33 -5.44 7.99
CA LYS A 48 -0.61 -6.71 8.15
C LYS A 48 -1.61 -7.81 8.50
N GLU A 49 -1.40 -9.02 8.02
CA GLU A 49 -2.25 -10.17 8.35
C GLU A 49 -2.32 -10.45 9.87
N SER A 50 -1.29 -10.08 10.62
CA SER A 50 -1.25 -10.16 12.08
C SER A 50 -2.13 -9.13 12.80
N TYR A 51 -2.77 -8.21 12.07
CA TYR A 51 -3.69 -7.24 12.65
C TYR A 51 -4.94 -7.95 13.20
N SER A 52 -5.06 -7.96 14.54
CA SER A 52 -6.03 -8.79 15.24
C SER A 52 -7.39 -8.12 15.51
N GLN A 53 -7.53 -6.83 15.22
CA GLN A 53 -8.74 -6.07 15.53
C GLN A 53 -9.72 -6.09 14.36
N PRO A 54 -11.03 -5.86 14.60
CA PRO A 54 -11.97 -5.65 13.52
C PRO A 54 -11.56 -4.49 12.60
N ILE A 55 -11.72 -4.70 11.30
CA ILE A 55 -11.51 -3.70 10.26
C ILE A 55 -12.88 -3.21 9.82
N ASN A 56 -13.11 -1.90 9.96
CA ASN A 56 -14.32 -1.24 9.52
C ASN A 56 -14.11 -0.63 8.13
N ILE A 57 -14.80 -1.16 7.14
CA ILE A 57 -14.90 -0.58 5.81
C ILE A 57 -16.14 0.31 5.80
N GLU A 58 -15.90 1.62 5.90
CA GLU A 58 -16.97 2.61 5.99
C GLU A 58 -17.56 2.91 4.61
N VAL A 59 -18.89 2.80 4.53
CA VAL A 59 -19.70 3.34 3.43
C VAL A 59 -20.41 4.58 3.92
N HIS A 60 -20.53 5.60 3.06
CA HIS A 60 -21.19 6.85 3.41
C HIS A 60 -22.20 7.28 2.35
N ASN A 61 -23.27 7.92 2.83
CA ASN A 61 -24.19 8.70 2.05
C ASN A 61 -23.63 10.12 1.84
N ALA A 62 -23.27 10.46 0.62
CA ALA A 62 -22.87 11.79 0.18
C ALA A 62 -24.11 12.58 -0.28
N GLY A 63 -24.95 12.88 0.70
CA GLY A 63 -26.18 13.63 0.53
C GLY A 63 -26.82 13.92 1.90
N PRO A 64 -28.00 14.54 1.92
CA PRO A 64 -28.76 14.75 3.16
C PRO A 64 -29.02 13.43 3.88
N GLN A 65 -29.05 13.47 5.21
CA GLN A 65 -29.52 12.34 5.99
C GLN A 65 -31.00 12.08 5.68
N LEU A 66 -31.34 10.83 5.40
CA LEU A 66 -32.71 10.43 5.06
C LEU A 66 -33.43 9.93 6.30
N ASP A 67 -34.73 10.17 6.40
CA ASP A 67 -35.59 9.60 7.46
C ASP A 67 -35.88 8.10 7.28
N GLN A 68 -35.31 7.48 6.24
CA GLN A 68 -35.39 6.05 5.96
C GLN A 68 -34.00 5.44 5.83
N ALA A 69 -33.92 4.13 6.03
CA ALA A 69 -32.67 3.40 5.89
C ALA A 69 -32.22 3.32 4.42
N ILE A 70 -30.90 3.35 4.20
CA ILE A 70 -30.30 3.18 2.88
C ILE A 70 -29.71 1.78 2.80
N THR A 71 -30.20 0.95 1.88
CA THR A 71 -29.69 -0.41 1.65
C THR A 71 -28.68 -0.40 0.52
N ILE A 72 -27.51 -0.96 0.77
CA ILE A 72 -26.38 -0.98 -0.16
C ILE A 72 -26.03 -2.45 -0.39
N ASN A 73 -26.04 -2.89 -1.63
CA ASN A 73 -25.57 -4.22 -2.02
C ASN A 73 -24.19 -4.11 -2.66
N TYR A 74 -23.35 -5.08 -2.38
CA TYR A 74 -21.99 -5.12 -2.90
C TYR A 74 -21.55 -6.55 -3.22
N THR A 75 -20.58 -6.68 -4.11
CA THR A 75 -19.86 -7.93 -4.39
C THR A 75 -18.48 -7.89 -3.74
N VAL A 76 -17.91 -9.07 -3.53
CA VAL A 76 -16.59 -9.28 -2.94
C VAL A 76 -15.77 -10.14 -3.90
N GLY A 77 -14.60 -9.65 -4.29
CA GLY A 77 -13.61 -10.34 -5.12
C GLY A 77 -12.20 -10.10 -4.60
N GLY A 78 -11.20 -10.22 -5.47
CA GLY A 78 -9.78 -10.13 -5.11
C GLY A 78 -9.12 -11.49 -5.05
N THR A 79 -7.88 -11.53 -4.55
CA THR A 79 -7.07 -12.75 -4.47
C THR A 79 -7.18 -13.47 -3.14
N ALA A 80 -7.58 -12.77 -2.08
CA ALA A 80 -7.70 -13.32 -0.73
C ALA A 80 -8.92 -14.26 -0.62
N ARG A 81 -8.76 -15.33 0.18
CA ARG A 81 -9.76 -16.38 0.39
C ARG A 81 -10.43 -16.24 1.76
N GLU A 82 -11.75 -16.07 1.74
CA GLU A 82 -12.57 -16.09 2.96
C GLU A 82 -12.43 -17.44 3.69
N GLY A 83 -12.34 -17.39 5.03
CA GLY A 83 -12.09 -18.55 5.89
C GLY A 83 -10.64 -19.03 5.92
N LYS A 84 -9.76 -18.45 5.09
CA LYS A 84 -8.30 -18.65 5.14
C LYS A 84 -7.57 -17.40 5.57
N GLU A 85 -7.85 -16.26 4.94
CA GLU A 85 -7.15 -15.00 5.18
C GLU A 85 -8.00 -13.97 5.93
N TYR A 86 -9.32 -14.07 5.82
CA TYR A 86 -10.26 -13.19 6.52
C TYR A 86 -11.61 -13.86 6.73
N TYR A 87 -12.44 -13.28 7.60
CA TYR A 87 -13.86 -13.61 7.71
C TYR A 87 -14.69 -12.35 7.95
N PHE A 88 -15.97 -12.41 7.56
CA PHE A 88 -16.92 -11.34 7.84
C PHE A 88 -17.44 -11.43 9.28
N SER A 89 -17.38 -10.31 10.00
CA SER A 89 -18.06 -10.12 11.29
C SER A 89 -19.44 -9.47 11.12
N SER A 90 -19.70 -8.83 9.98
CA SER A 90 -21.02 -8.33 9.57
C SER A 90 -21.67 -9.23 8.51
N LYS A 91 -22.93 -8.97 8.14
CA LYS A 91 -23.55 -9.67 7.01
C LYS A 91 -22.79 -9.37 5.70
N LYS A 92 -22.44 -10.41 4.94
CA LYS A 92 -21.79 -10.31 3.64
C LYS A 92 -22.78 -9.90 2.55
N GLY A 93 -22.32 -9.08 1.60
CA GLY A 93 -23.03 -8.71 0.37
C GLY A 93 -24.04 -7.58 0.52
N THR A 94 -24.35 -7.16 1.75
CA THR A 94 -25.25 -6.04 2.01
C THR A 94 -24.84 -5.27 3.26
N VAL A 95 -25.06 -3.96 3.27
CA VAL A 95 -24.86 -3.08 4.43
C VAL A 95 -25.96 -2.01 4.42
N THR A 96 -26.44 -1.64 5.60
CA THR A 96 -27.54 -0.68 5.75
C THR A 96 -27.07 0.52 6.54
N ILE A 97 -27.20 1.72 5.97
CA ILE A 97 -27.11 2.97 6.73
C ILE A 97 -28.48 3.19 7.39
N PRO A 98 -28.57 3.22 8.72
CA PRO A 98 -29.84 3.47 9.41
C PRO A 98 -30.45 4.83 9.02
N ALA A 99 -31.76 4.96 9.21
CA ALA A 99 -32.43 6.25 9.11
C ALA A 99 -31.73 7.28 10.02
N LYS A 100 -31.63 8.53 9.54
CA LYS A 100 -30.97 9.65 10.23
C LYS A 100 -29.48 9.42 10.51
N SER A 101 -28.85 8.46 9.82
CA SER A 101 -27.40 8.27 9.78
C SER A 101 -26.85 8.61 8.40
N SER A 102 -25.56 8.93 8.34
CA SER A 102 -24.83 9.16 7.10
C SER A 102 -23.89 8.01 6.74
N LYS A 103 -23.72 7.02 7.62
CA LYS A 103 -22.72 5.96 7.44
C LYS A 103 -23.06 4.63 8.07
N ALA A 104 -22.40 3.60 7.57
CA ALA A 104 -22.39 2.23 8.10
C ALA A 104 -21.05 1.56 7.81
N ASN A 105 -20.77 0.43 8.46
CA ASN A 105 -19.54 -0.32 8.29
C ASN A 105 -19.83 -1.74 7.81
N ILE A 106 -19.04 -2.20 6.85
CA ILE A 106 -18.81 -3.63 6.62
C ILE A 106 -17.65 -4.01 7.53
N VAL A 107 -17.82 -5.07 8.33
CA VAL A 107 -16.84 -5.44 9.36
C VAL A 107 -16.20 -6.78 8.99
N LEU A 108 -14.87 -6.78 8.94
CA LEU A 108 -14.03 -7.94 8.69
C LEU A 108 -13.07 -8.16 9.86
N GLN A 109 -12.58 -9.38 10.00
CA GLN A 109 -11.41 -9.70 10.81
C GLN A 109 -10.42 -10.51 9.97
N LEU A 110 -9.13 -10.19 10.11
CA LEU A 110 -8.05 -10.94 9.46
C LEU A 110 -7.74 -12.20 10.24
N ILE A 111 -7.36 -13.25 9.52
CA ILE A 111 -6.87 -14.49 10.10
C ILE A 111 -5.35 -14.41 10.09
N ASN A 112 -4.74 -14.41 11.27
CA ASN A 112 -3.30 -14.39 11.39
C ASN A 112 -2.71 -15.74 10.93
N ASN A 113 -2.13 -15.73 9.73
CA ASN A 113 -1.39 -16.86 9.17
C ASN A 113 0.10 -16.56 9.05
N ALA A 114 0.64 -15.68 9.89
CA ALA A 114 2.04 -15.21 9.83
C ALA A 114 3.11 -16.28 10.06
N ASN A 115 2.79 -17.57 10.03
CA ASN A 115 3.77 -18.66 9.98
C ASN A 115 3.66 -19.49 8.68
N ASN A 116 2.74 -19.15 7.78
CA ASN A 116 2.58 -19.73 6.45
C ASN A 116 3.18 -18.77 5.43
N ILE A 117 3.83 -19.31 4.41
CA ILE A 117 4.37 -18.48 3.33
C ILE A 117 3.20 -18.07 2.43
N LEU A 118 2.72 -16.84 2.57
CA LEU A 118 1.66 -16.28 1.76
C LEU A 118 2.16 -14.98 1.13
N GLU A 119 1.92 -14.80 -0.16
CA GLU A 119 2.14 -13.50 -0.79
C GLU A 119 1.02 -12.54 -0.33
N SER A 120 1.29 -11.23 -0.33
CA SER A 120 0.25 -10.24 0.00
C SER A 120 -0.97 -10.38 -0.93
N SER A 121 -2.17 -10.21 -0.37
CA SER A 121 -3.42 -10.48 -1.08
C SER A 121 -4.42 -9.35 -0.93
N THR A 122 -5.55 -9.45 -1.65
CA THR A 122 -6.54 -8.37 -1.71
C THR A 122 -7.96 -8.87 -1.51
N VAL A 123 -8.78 -8.06 -0.83
CA VAL A 123 -10.24 -8.17 -0.81
C VAL A 123 -10.81 -6.91 -1.46
N THR A 124 -11.47 -7.09 -2.60
CA THR A 124 -12.04 -5.96 -3.36
C THR A 124 -13.55 -5.95 -3.25
N PHE A 125 -14.09 -4.84 -2.77
CA PHE A 125 -15.51 -4.59 -2.59
C PHE A 125 -16.02 -3.70 -3.72
N THR A 126 -17.14 -4.06 -4.35
CA THR A 126 -17.75 -3.23 -5.40
C THR A 126 -19.23 -3.03 -5.10
N ILE A 127 -19.68 -1.79 -4.93
CA ILE A 127 -21.10 -1.47 -4.75
C ILE A 127 -21.83 -1.75 -6.08
N THR A 128 -22.90 -2.53 -6.01
CA THR A 128 -23.70 -2.93 -7.17
C THR A 128 -25.04 -2.24 -7.23
N SER A 129 -25.67 -1.95 -6.09
CA SER A 129 -26.91 -1.19 -6.03
C SER A 129 -27.09 -0.48 -4.69
N VAL A 130 -27.88 0.59 -4.73
CA VAL A 130 -28.28 1.39 -3.57
C VAL A 130 -29.80 1.60 -3.64
N GLN A 131 -30.45 1.56 -2.49
CA GLN A 131 -31.84 1.98 -2.30
C GLN A 131 -31.90 2.97 -1.13
N PRO A 132 -32.70 4.05 -1.23
CA PRO A 132 -33.69 4.34 -2.28
C PRO A 132 -33.08 4.74 -3.64
N SER A 133 -33.87 4.65 -4.71
CA SER A 133 -33.48 5.00 -6.09
C SER A 133 -33.17 6.49 -6.30
N SER A 134 -33.46 7.35 -5.32
CA SER A 134 -33.02 8.75 -5.30
C SER A 134 -31.51 8.90 -5.06
N LEU A 135 -30.84 7.82 -4.61
CA LEU A 135 -29.40 7.75 -4.46
C LEU A 135 -28.80 6.90 -5.57
N GLN A 136 -27.67 7.34 -6.10
CA GLN A 136 -26.87 6.55 -7.05
C GLN A 136 -25.64 5.92 -6.38
N VAL A 137 -24.99 5.02 -7.12
CA VAL A 137 -23.70 4.43 -6.73
C VAL A 137 -22.59 5.37 -7.13
N GLY A 138 -21.81 5.84 -6.16
CA GLY A 138 -20.63 6.68 -6.35
C GLY A 138 -20.89 7.98 -7.11
N PHE A 139 -19.82 8.69 -7.42
CA PHE A 139 -19.89 9.96 -8.17
C PHE A 139 -19.37 9.77 -9.59
N GLY A 140 -20.10 10.31 -10.57
CA GLY A 140 -19.79 10.20 -11.99
C GLY A 140 -20.67 9.21 -12.74
N SER A 141 -20.33 8.94 -14.00
CA SER A 141 -21.12 8.12 -14.91
C SER A 141 -20.23 7.23 -15.78
N GLY A 142 -20.79 6.16 -16.33
CA GLY A 142 -20.05 5.22 -17.19
C GLY A 142 -19.09 4.35 -16.38
N GLU A 143 -17.87 4.17 -16.88
CA GLU A 143 -16.86 3.31 -16.25
C GLU A 143 -16.11 4.00 -15.10
N ASN A 144 -16.09 5.34 -15.06
CA ASN A 144 -15.32 6.14 -14.09
C ASN A 144 -16.17 6.61 -12.91
N VAL A 145 -16.70 5.66 -12.13
CA VAL A 145 -17.52 5.96 -10.94
C VAL A 145 -16.65 5.98 -9.68
N ILE A 146 -16.43 7.17 -9.12
CA ILE A 146 -15.59 7.38 -7.93
C ILE A 146 -16.28 6.80 -6.70
N GLY A 147 -15.52 6.04 -5.91
CA GLY A 147 -15.96 5.48 -4.63
C GLY A 147 -16.92 4.29 -4.75
N LYS A 148 -17.11 3.76 -5.96
CA LYS A 148 -17.83 2.50 -6.21
C LYS A 148 -17.07 1.27 -5.71
N GLN A 149 -15.73 1.34 -5.68
CA GLN A 149 -14.85 0.24 -5.31
C GLN A 149 -13.97 0.61 -4.11
N PHE A 150 -13.67 -0.40 -3.29
CA PHE A 150 -12.71 -0.32 -2.21
C PHE A 150 -11.85 -1.59 -2.18
N THR A 151 -10.55 -1.46 -1.97
CA THR A 151 -9.62 -2.59 -1.87
C THR A 151 -8.93 -2.63 -0.51
N LEU A 152 -9.20 -3.68 0.26
CA LEU A 152 -8.40 -4.03 1.42
C LEU A 152 -7.19 -4.86 0.98
N ILE A 153 -5.99 -4.37 1.28
CA ILE A 153 -4.72 -5.07 1.06
C ILE A 153 -4.36 -5.76 2.37
N ILE A 154 -4.25 -7.08 2.32
CA ILE A 154 -3.73 -7.92 3.40
C ILE A 154 -2.24 -8.10 3.10
N GLN A 155 -1.41 -7.36 3.82
CA GLN A 155 0.03 -7.41 3.68
C GLN A 155 0.58 -8.58 4.48
N ASP A 156 1.37 -9.44 3.83
CA ASP A 156 2.12 -10.49 4.51
C ASP A 156 3.16 -9.88 5.47
N ASP A 157 3.52 -10.61 6.53
CA ASP A 157 4.46 -10.12 7.53
C ASP A 157 5.94 -10.18 7.09
N CYS A 158 6.21 -10.66 5.87
CA CYS A 158 7.54 -10.84 5.29
C CYS A 158 8.43 -11.64 6.24
N LEU A 159 8.12 -12.91 6.42
CA LEU A 159 8.68 -13.79 7.45
C LEU A 159 10.22 -13.85 7.55
N LEU A 160 10.91 -13.56 6.44
CA LEU A 160 12.38 -13.56 6.38
C LEU A 160 12.99 -12.20 6.70
N GLY A 161 12.17 -11.16 6.88
CA GLY A 161 12.58 -9.81 7.21
C GLY A 161 12.91 -9.66 8.70
N GLY A 162 13.91 -8.83 9.01
CA GLY A 162 14.33 -8.57 10.37
C GLY A 162 15.84 -8.38 10.51
N SER A 163 16.29 -8.37 11.76
CA SER A 163 17.71 -8.28 12.12
C SER A 163 18.25 -9.66 12.49
N TYR A 164 19.43 -9.97 11.96
CA TYR A 164 20.06 -11.28 12.05
C TYR A 164 21.52 -11.17 12.48
N THR A 165 22.02 -12.26 13.06
CA THR A 165 23.45 -12.52 13.21
C THR A 165 23.88 -13.45 12.07
N GLY A 166 24.71 -12.93 11.17
CA GLY A 166 25.36 -13.71 10.13
C GLY A 166 26.53 -14.51 10.69
N THR A 167 26.67 -15.77 10.31
CA THR A 167 27.75 -16.66 10.72
C THR A 167 28.30 -17.40 9.51
N GLN A 168 29.62 -17.54 9.45
CA GLN A 168 30.30 -18.37 8.47
C GLN A 168 31.37 -19.23 9.15
N VAL A 169 31.44 -20.50 8.73
CA VAL A 169 32.51 -21.43 9.11
C VAL A 169 33.45 -21.60 7.93
N PHE A 170 34.75 -21.44 8.16
CA PHE A 170 35.80 -21.68 7.17
C PHE A 170 36.87 -22.60 7.74
N ASN A 171 37.42 -23.47 6.90
CA ASN A 171 38.45 -24.40 7.30
C ASN A 171 39.83 -23.73 7.16
N THR A 172 40.59 -23.70 8.26
CA THR A 172 41.98 -23.25 8.27
C THR A 172 42.91 -24.44 8.52
N GLN A 173 44.22 -24.24 8.35
CA GLN A 173 45.23 -25.24 8.71
C GLN A 173 45.17 -25.62 10.19
N THR A 174 44.65 -24.74 11.04
CA THR A 174 44.47 -24.96 12.49
C THR A 174 43.11 -25.54 12.88
N GLY A 175 42.26 -25.89 11.89
CA GLY A 175 40.90 -26.38 12.10
C GLY A 175 39.81 -25.40 11.65
N PRO A 176 38.52 -25.75 11.83
CA PRO A 176 37.41 -24.86 11.50
C PRO A 176 37.43 -23.60 12.37
N GLN A 177 37.33 -22.45 11.73
CA GLN A 177 37.20 -21.15 12.38
C GLN A 177 35.84 -20.56 12.02
N THR A 178 35.27 -19.76 12.92
CA THR A 178 33.95 -19.15 12.77
C THR A 178 34.08 -17.64 12.81
N ALA A 179 33.53 -16.96 11.80
CA ALA A 179 33.35 -15.51 11.81
C ALA A 179 31.87 -15.17 11.93
N THR A 180 31.55 -14.09 12.64
CA THR A 180 30.19 -13.61 12.85
C THR A 180 30.09 -12.11 12.65
N ILE A 181 28.91 -11.65 12.22
CA ILE A 181 28.55 -10.24 12.16
C ILE A 181 27.13 -10.07 12.67
N SER A 182 26.93 -9.10 13.56
CA SER A 182 25.62 -8.75 14.10
C SER A 182 24.95 -7.67 13.26
N ASN A 183 23.63 -7.54 13.43
CA ASN A 183 22.81 -6.51 12.79
C ASN A 183 22.86 -6.60 11.26
N VAL A 184 22.87 -7.82 10.73
CA VAL A 184 22.58 -8.08 9.32
C VAL A 184 21.11 -7.79 9.12
N GLN A 185 20.77 -6.92 8.18
CA GLN A 185 19.38 -6.55 7.96
C GLN A 185 18.84 -7.20 6.70
N ILE A 186 17.73 -7.92 6.84
CA ILE A 186 16.94 -8.45 5.73
C ILE A 186 15.65 -7.64 5.62
N THR A 187 15.37 -7.09 4.45
CA THR A 187 14.17 -6.31 4.17
C THR A 187 13.49 -6.76 2.89
N SER A 188 12.17 -6.67 2.83
CA SER A 188 11.40 -6.85 1.60
C SER A 188 10.19 -5.93 1.60
N THR A 189 9.78 -5.51 0.41
CA THR A 189 8.55 -4.73 0.19
C THR A 189 7.40 -5.58 -0.36
N ASP A 190 7.70 -6.76 -0.90
CA ASP A 190 6.74 -7.65 -1.56
C ASP A 190 6.71 -9.06 -0.94
N CYS A 191 7.48 -9.27 0.13
CA CYS A 191 7.66 -10.53 0.86
C CYS A 191 8.18 -11.69 -0.01
N LYS A 192 8.68 -11.39 -1.22
CA LYS A 192 9.21 -12.35 -2.18
C LYS A 192 10.66 -12.06 -2.51
N ASN A 193 10.95 -10.82 -2.86
CA ASN A 193 12.29 -10.33 -3.13
C ASN A 193 12.83 -9.66 -1.88
N TYR A 194 13.89 -10.24 -1.33
CA TYR A 194 14.55 -9.76 -0.12
C TYR A 194 15.89 -9.14 -0.45
N VAL A 195 16.23 -8.09 0.29
CA VAL A 195 17.53 -7.44 0.28
C VAL A 195 18.19 -7.72 1.61
N LEU A 196 19.32 -8.41 1.55
CA LEU A 196 20.26 -8.64 2.63
C LEU A 196 21.32 -7.52 2.60
N SER A 197 21.54 -6.86 3.71
CA SER A 197 22.52 -5.78 3.86
C SER A 197 23.38 -6.00 5.10
N ASN A 198 24.57 -5.39 5.12
CA ASN A 198 25.53 -5.52 6.23
C ASN A 198 25.97 -6.98 6.50
N TRP A 199 26.08 -7.78 5.43
CA TRP A 199 26.40 -9.21 5.52
C TRP A 199 27.88 -9.54 5.32
N ASN A 200 28.76 -8.55 5.14
CA ASN A 200 30.18 -8.81 4.90
C ASN A 200 30.86 -9.38 6.16
N ILE A 201 30.98 -10.71 6.25
CA ILE A 201 31.60 -11.42 7.39
C ILE A 201 33.13 -11.53 7.23
N GLY A 202 33.78 -10.48 6.73
CA GLY A 202 35.24 -10.39 6.66
C GLY A 202 35.92 -11.33 5.65
N LEU A 203 35.20 -11.85 4.65
CA LEU A 203 35.79 -12.68 3.59
C LEU A 203 36.54 -11.89 2.52
N LEU A 204 36.17 -10.63 2.33
CA LEU A 204 36.70 -9.78 1.30
C LEU A 204 37.25 -8.53 1.98
N SER A 205 38.47 -8.14 1.64
CA SER A 205 39.18 -6.97 2.18
C SER A 205 38.60 -5.64 1.67
N PHE A 206 37.28 -5.54 1.61
CA PHE A 206 36.59 -4.30 1.26
C PHE A 206 36.39 -3.49 2.53
N ASP A 207 37.18 -2.43 2.67
CA ASP A 207 36.95 -1.34 3.64
C ASP A 207 35.76 -0.44 3.23
N ALA A 208 34.92 -0.89 2.29
CA ALA A 208 33.89 -0.09 1.62
C ALA A 208 32.45 -0.52 1.95
N ILE A 209 31.53 0.41 1.67
CA ILE A 209 30.25 0.65 2.34
C ILE A 209 29.21 -0.44 2.01
N LYS A 210 28.96 -1.33 2.98
CA LYS A 210 27.75 -2.19 3.13
C LYS A 210 27.20 -2.81 1.81
N PRO A 211 27.88 -3.80 1.21
CA PRO A 211 27.36 -4.51 0.05
C PRO A 211 25.97 -5.10 0.33
N THR A 212 25.09 -5.05 -0.66
CA THR A 212 23.78 -5.71 -0.61
C THR A 212 23.77 -6.99 -1.43
N LEU A 213 22.90 -7.92 -1.06
CA LEU A 213 22.64 -9.17 -1.75
C LEU A 213 21.13 -9.34 -1.85
N THR A 214 20.61 -9.65 -3.03
CA THR A 214 19.20 -9.97 -3.22
C THR A 214 18.97 -11.47 -3.26
N PHE A 215 17.87 -11.92 -2.69
CA PHE A 215 17.41 -13.31 -2.79
C PHE A 215 15.89 -13.38 -2.85
N ILE A 216 15.38 -14.49 -3.37
CA ILE A 216 13.96 -14.74 -3.63
C ILE A 216 13.50 -15.87 -2.71
N ASP A 217 12.38 -15.66 -2.03
CA ASP A 217 11.62 -16.73 -1.39
C ASP A 217 10.76 -17.45 -2.45
N ASN A 218 10.96 -18.76 -2.60
CA ASN A 218 10.24 -19.56 -3.59
C ASN A 218 8.88 -20.07 -3.07
N GLY A 219 8.52 -19.81 -1.81
CA GLY A 219 7.24 -20.22 -1.23
C GLY A 219 7.20 -21.64 -0.64
N ASP A 220 8.33 -22.35 -0.68
CA ASP A 220 8.44 -23.76 -0.26
C ASP A 220 9.61 -23.99 0.71
N ASN A 221 10.00 -22.93 1.44
CA ASN A 221 11.20 -22.84 2.28
C ASN A 221 12.53 -22.87 1.52
N SER A 222 12.54 -22.99 0.19
CA SER A 222 13.75 -22.81 -0.62
C SER A 222 13.93 -21.36 -1.03
N LEU A 223 15.20 -20.95 -1.16
CA LEU A 223 15.58 -19.59 -1.53
C LEU A 223 16.44 -19.62 -2.80
N THR A 224 16.26 -18.61 -3.64
CA THR A 224 17.06 -18.43 -4.86
C THR A 224 17.86 -17.14 -4.75
N VAL A 225 19.17 -17.20 -4.94
CA VAL A 225 20.02 -16.00 -5.07
C VAL A 225 20.32 -15.84 -6.56
N PRO A 226 19.60 -14.97 -7.28
CA PRO A 226 19.82 -14.78 -8.70
C PRO A 226 21.23 -14.24 -8.96
N THR A 227 21.75 -14.53 -10.16
CA THR A 227 23.01 -13.95 -10.61
C THR A 227 22.89 -12.43 -10.60
N GLN A 228 23.74 -11.79 -9.82
CA GLN A 228 23.76 -10.35 -9.65
C GLN A 228 25.19 -9.85 -9.59
N ASN A 229 25.37 -8.62 -10.06
CA ASN A 229 26.61 -7.88 -9.90
C ASN A 229 26.44 -7.00 -8.66
N ASN A 230 27.49 -6.85 -7.90
CA ASN A 230 27.53 -5.90 -6.80
C ASN A 230 28.55 -4.83 -7.15
N ALA A 231 28.21 -3.55 -6.97
CA ALA A 231 29.10 -2.43 -7.31
C ALA A 231 30.41 -2.47 -6.53
N GLU A 232 30.42 -3.14 -5.38
CA GLU A 232 31.59 -3.36 -4.53
C GLU A 232 32.39 -4.61 -4.94
N LEU A 233 31.85 -5.46 -5.81
CA LEU A 233 32.62 -6.49 -6.51
C LEU A 233 33.15 -5.86 -7.82
N GLY A 234 34.23 -6.39 -8.40
CA GLY A 234 34.76 -5.88 -9.67
C GLY A 234 33.66 -5.81 -10.73
N SER A 235 33.78 -4.91 -11.72
CA SER A 235 32.75 -4.65 -12.75
C SER A 235 32.29 -5.88 -13.55
N THR A 236 32.98 -7.01 -13.40
CA THR A 236 32.75 -8.28 -14.07
C THR A 236 32.39 -9.43 -13.14
N ASP A 237 32.40 -9.20 -11.83
CA ASP A 237 32.23 -10.23 -10.81
C ASP A 237 30.76 -10.46 -10.52
N THR A 238 30.40 -11.71 -10.24
CA THR A 238 29.01 -12.11 -10.01
C THR A 238 28.86 -12.92 -8.74
N ILE A 239 27.75 -12.72 -8.04
CA ILE A 239 27.29 -13.59 -6.95
C ILE A 239 25.98 -14.26 -7.35
N LYS A 240 25.85 -15.54 -7.04
CA LYS A 240 24.61 -16.33 -7.19
C LYS A 240 24.56 -17.43 -6.15
N GLY A 241 23.45 -18.14 -6.04
CA GLY A 241 23.36 -19.24 -5.08
C GLY A 241 21.94 -19.73 -4.84
N THR A 242 21.83 -20.56 -3.81
CA THR A 242 20.57 -21.09 -3.31
C THR A 242 20.55 -20.98 -1.80
N GLY A 243 19.40 -21.21 -1.20
CA GLY A 243 19.30 -21.25 0.25
C GLY A 243 18.08 -21.99 0.73
N ALA A 244 17.93 -22.01 2.04
CA ALA A 244 16.77 -22.55 2.71
C ALA A 244 16.45 -21.75 3.96
N TRP A 245 15.17 -21.64 4.28
CA TRP A 245 14.68 -21.13 5.55
C TRP A 245 14.16 -22.29 6.41
N ASN A 246 14.52 -22.29 7.69
CA ASN A 246 14.01 -23.29 8.62
C ASN A 246 12.86 -22.70 9.46
N PRO A 247 11.61 -23.13 9.27
CA PRO A 247 10.46 -22.54 9.97
C PRO A 247 10.45 -22.79 11.48
N LYS A 248 11.21 -23.78 11.99
CA LYS A 248 11.23 -24.11 13.43
C LYS A 248 12.06 -23.13 14.25
N ASN A 249 13.21 -22.73 13.72
CA ASN A 249 14.16 -21.85 14.42
C ASN A 249 14.41 -20.53 13.67
N ARG A 250 13.72 -20.33 12.54
CA ARG A 250 13.76 -19.15 11.67
C ARG A 250 15.16 -18.84 11.10
N VAL A 251 16.06 -19.81 11.11
CA VAL A 251 17.41 -19.66 10.55
C VAL A 251 17.35 -19.72 9.02
N ILE A 252 18.03 -18.78 8.38
CA ILE A 252 18.25 -18.77 6.93
C ILE A 252 19.66 -19.31 6.65
N THR A 253 19.79 -20.21 5.68
CA THR A 253 21.09 -20.70 5.19
C THR A 253 21.22 -20.36 3.72
N LEU A 254 22.27 -19.64 3.32
CA LEU A 254 22.59 -19.33 1.93
C LEU A 254 23.89 -20.03 1.52
N SER A 255 23.82 -20.81 0.45
CA SER A 255 24.97 -21.39 -0.25
C SER A 255 25.26 -20.53 -1.47
N LEU A 256 26.35 -19.78 -1.40
CA LEU A 256 26.66 -18.71 -2.33
C LEU A 256 27.91 -19.05 -3.13
N GLN A 257 27.92 -18.62 -4.38
CA GLN A 257 29.00 -18.77 -5.33
C GLN A 257 29.38 -17.39 -5.86
N PHE A 258 30.60 -16.97 -5.59
CA PHE A 258 31.22 -15.84 -6.27
C PHE A 258 32.00 -16.32 -7.46
N THR A 259 31.91 -15.58 -8.56
CA THR A 259 32.82 -15.67 -9.69
C THR A 259 33.55 -14.35 -9.79
N ILE A 260 34.87 -14.39 -9.58
CA ILE A 260 35.76 -13.24 -9.71
C ILE A 260 36.51 -13.40 -11.03
N LYS A 261 36.33 -12.45 -11.95
CA LYS A 261 37.03 -12.49 -13.24
C LYS A 261 38.40 -11.84 -13.09
N GLN A 262 39.44 -12.57 -13.45
CA GLN A 262 40.80 -12.05 -13.47
C GLN A 262 41.14 -11.49 -14.86
N SER A 263 41.91 -10.41 -14.92
CA SER A 263 42.30 -9.76 -16.18
C SER A 263 43.30 -10.57 -17.02
N THR A 264 43.90 -11.64 -16.48
CA THR A 264 45.00 -12.39 -17.12
C THR A 264 44.86 -13.93 -17.08
N GLY A 265 43.68 -14.50 -16.79
CA GLY A 265 43.55 -15.95 -16.58
C GLY A 265 42.12 -16.50 -16.48
N LYS A 266 41.98 -17.74 -15.97
CA LYS A 266 40.67 -18.40 -15.72
C LYS A 266 39.95 -17.74 -14.54
N ASP A 267 38.64 -17.59 -14.64
CA ASP A 267 37.77 -17.10 -13.56
C ASP A 267 37.98 -17.91 -12.27
N THR A 268 38.00 -17.22 -11.13
CA THR A 268 38.08 -17.86 -9.82
C THR A 268 36.68 -17.97 -9.23
N THR A 269 36.25 -19.21 -8.97
CA THR A 269 34.97 -19.49 -8.33
C THR A 269 35.17 -19.83 -6.86
N LEU A 270 34.50 -19.10 -5.97
CA LEU A 270 34.52 -19.32 -4.53
C LEU A 270 33.13 -19.70 -4.05
N ASN A 271 33.01 -20.82 -3.32
CA ASN A 271 31.76 -21.26 -2.72
C ASN A 271 31.84 -21.11 -1.20
N TYR A 272 30.77 -20.62 -0.58
CA TYR A 272 30.70 -20.38 0.85
C TYR A 272 29.26 -20.52 1.33
N VAL A 273 29.12 -20.94 2.59
CA VAL A 273 27.83 -21.10 3.25
C VAL A 273 27.75 -20.11 4.40
N GLN A 274 26.69 -19.31 4.42
CA GLN A 274 26.40 -18.39 5.51
C GLN A 274 25.06 -18.77 6.14
N THR A 275 25.01 -18.70 7.46
CA THR A 275 23.79 -18.85 8.24
C THR A 275 23.42 -17.52 8.87
N TYR A 276 22.14 -17.20 8.87
CA TYR A 276 21.59 -16.00 9.47
C TYR A 276 20.59 -16.44 10.54
N THR A 277 20.95 -16.19 11.79
CA THR A 277 20.11 -16.49 12.96
C THR A 277 19.40 -15.21 13.40
N PRO A 278 18.06 -15.19 13.56
CA PRO A 278 17.36 -14.00 14.04
C PRO A 278 17.94 -13.50 15.37
N GLN A 279 17.99 -12.17 15.53
CA GLN A 279 18.36 -11.51 16.77
C GLN A 279 17.17 -11.37 17.72
#